data_AF-A0AAW2KAE1-F1
#
_entry.id   AF-A0AAW2KAE1-F1
#
_cell.length_a   1.000
_cell.length_b   1.000
_cell.length_c   1.000
_cell.angle_alpha   90.00
_cell.angle_beta   90.00
_cell.angle_gamma   90.00
#
_symmetry.space_group_name_H-M   'P 1'
#
loop_
_entity.id
_entity.type
_entity.pdbx_description
1 polymer ?
#
loop_
_entity_poly.entity_id
_entity_poly.type
_entity_poly.pdbx_seq_one_letter_code
_entity_poly.pdbx_strand_id
1 'polypeptide(L)'
;MAVLIEHSEFGIEEKERRMNADSDELVLDEGFVVPANNSYGYSFRDYDAESERKERVVELYRLSHINQTYDFVKKMREAYSSLNRVEMSIWECCELLNEVVDDSDPDLDEPQIQHLLQSAEAVRKDYPDQDWLHLTALIHDLGKVLLLPSFGGLPQWAVVGDTFPLGCAFDPSVVHYEHFKSNPDHSHPTYNTKLGVYKEGCGLENILMSWGHDDYMYLVAKENKTTLPSAALFIIRKYDLYSKSTVRVDVDKVKPYYISLIEKVKT
;
A
#
# COMPACT_ATOMS: atom_id res chain seq x y z
N MET A 1 12.84 38.14 -2.04
CA MET A 1 14.16 38.61 -1.55
C MET A 1 15.05 37.39 -1.44
N ALA A 2 16.10 37.33 -2.26
CA ALA A 2 17.01 36.18 -2.31
C ALA A 2 17.98 36.22 -1.13
N VAL A 3 18.17 35.08 -0.47
CA VAL A 3 19.26 34.87 0.49
C VAL A 3 20.11 33.73 -0.05
N LEU A 4 21.33 34.07 -0.44
CA LEU A 4 22.41 33.14 -0.76
C LEU A 4 22.97 32.59 0.55
N ILE A 5 23.23 31.29 0.62
CA ILE A 5 23.97 30.66 1.71
C ILE A 5 25.32 30.22 1.16
N GLU A 6 26.39 30.75 1.78
CA GLU A 6 27.78 30.42 1.52
C GLU A 6 28.08 28.96 1.92
N HIS A 7 28.77 28.22 1.05
CA HIS A 7 29.34 26.93 1.38
C HIS A 7 30.66 27.14 2.13
N SER A 8 30.70 26.79 3.41
CA SER A 8 31.96 26.66 4.15
C SER A 8 32.59 25.29 3.88
N GLU A 9 33.78 25.29 3.29
CA GLU A 9 34.64 24.12 3.13
C GLU A 9 35.04 23.57 4.51
N PHE A 10 34.67 22.32 4.80
CA PHE A 10 35.29 21.52 5.84
C PHE A 10 36.14 20.44 5.18
N GLY A 11 37.46 20.65 5.20
CA GLY A 11 38.44 19.64 4.83
C GLY A 11 38.41 18.48 5.82
N ILE A 12 38.39 17.25 5.29
CA ILE A 12 38.62 16.03 6.06
C ILE A 12 39.76 15.29 5.37
N GLU A 13 40.86 15.13 6.11
CA GLU A 13 42.01 14.32 5.73
C GLU A 13 41.59 12.86 5.53
N GLU A 14 41.93 12.30 4.36
CA GLU A 14 41.84 10.86 4.09
C GLU A 14 42.79 10.09 5.02
N LYS A 15 42.21 9.30 5.93
CA LYS A 15 42.88 8.13 6.48
C LYS A 15 42.25 6.89 5.88
N GLU A 16 42.93 6.29 4.91
CA GLU A 16 42.63 4.96 4.40
C GLU A 16 42.56 3.97 5.57
N ARG A 17 41.35 3.52 5.89
CA ARG A 17 41.14 2.30 6.65
C ARG A 17 40.52 1.30 5.69
N ARG A 18 41.37 0.42 5.15
CA ARG A 18 40.94 -0.77 4.42
C ARG A 18 40.04 -1.58 5.34
N MET A 19 38.73 -1.44 5.18
CA MET A 19 37.75 -2.41 5.65
C MET A 19 37.49 -3.33 4.47
N ASN A 20 37.76 -4.62 4.68
CA ASN A 20 37.39 -5.66 3.75
C ASN A 20 35.91 -5.50 3.42
N ALA A 21 35.60 -5.44 2.13
CA ALA A 21 34.24 -5.54 1.63
C ALA A 21 33.78 -6.99 1.90
N ASP A 22 33.22 -7.21 3.08
CA ASP A 22 32.25 -8.28 3.23
C ASP A 22 30.94 -7.71 2.70
N SER A 23 30.49 -8.29 1.60
CA SER A 23 29.17 -8.08 1.06
C SER A 23 28.17 -8.65 2.06
N ASP A 24 27.67 -7.82 2.97
CA ASP A 24 26.39 -8.05 3.64
C ASP A 24 25.28 -7.86 2.59
N GLU A 25 25.30 -8.73 1.58
CA GLU A 25 24.13 -9.09 0.81
C GLU A 25 23.16 -9.69 1.83
N LEU A 26 21.98 -9.09 1.99
CA LEU A 26 20.90 -9.66 2.80
C LEU A 26 20.52 -11.00 2.18
N VAL A 27 21.19 -12.08 2.61
CA VAL A 27 20.80 -13.45 2.28
C VAL A 27 19.52 -13.71 3.06
N LEU A 28 18.38 -13.57 2.40
CA LEU A 28 17.10 -14.06 2.88
C LEU A 28 17.09 -15.59 2.77
N ASP A 29 17.87 -16.28 3.62
CA ASP A 29 18.08 -17.75 3.52
C ASP A 29 16.92 -18.58 4.09
N GLU A 30 15.83 -17.95 4.51
CA GLU A 30 14.60 -18.66 4.82
C GLU A 30 13.45 -17.85 4.22
N GLY A 31 12.79 -18.42 3.21
CA GLY A 31 11.62 -17.82 2.61
C GLY A 31 10.63 -17.43 3.70
N PHE A 32 10.09 -16.21 3.64
CA PHE A 32 9.10 -15.72 4.58
C PHE A 32 7.94 -16.71 4.66
N VAL A 33 7.92 -17.53 5.72
CA VAL A 33 6.84 -18.48 5.97
C VAL A 33 5.67 -17.66 6.49
N VAL A 34 4.72 -17.35 5.61
CA VAL A 34 3.44 -16.78 6.01
C VAL A 34 2.79 -17.79 6.97
N PRO A 35 2.60 -17.45 8.25
CA PRO A 35 1.98 -18.39 9.18
C PRO A 35 0.55 -18.67 8.71
N ALA A 36 0.11 -19.93 8.84
CA ALA A 36 -1.24 -20.33 8.43
C ALA A 36 -2.34 -19.54 9.16
N ASN A 37 -2.00 -18.97 10.33
CA ASN A 37 -2.86 -18.12 11.12
C ASN A 37 -2.14 -16.82 11.49
N ASN A 38 -2.87 -15.72 11.60
CA ASN A 38 -2.29 -14.46 12.09
C ASN A 38 -2.05 -14.49 13.62
N SER A 39 -1.56 -13.37 14.18
CA SER A 39 -1.26 -13.22 15.61
C SER A 39 -2.46 -13.41 16.55
N TYR A 40 -3.68 -13.51 16.00
CA TYR A 40 -4.93 -13.78 16.72
C TYR A 40 -5.46 -15.21 16.52
N GLY A 41 -4.77 -16.05 15.75
CA GLY A 41 -5.10 -17.48 15.58
C GLY A 41 -6.12 -17.78 14.47
N TYR A 42 -6.37 -16.84 13.57
CA TYR A 42 -7.30 -17.01 12.44
C TYR A 42 -6.57 -17.28 11.13
N SER A 43 -7.08 -18.22 10.33
CA SER A 43 -6.72 -18.39 8.91
C SER A 43 -7.51 -17.40 8.07
N PHE A 44 -6.82 -16.64 7.23
CA PHE A 44 -7.39 -15.56 6.43
C PHE A 44 -7.00 -15.72 4.96
N ARG A 45 -7.72 -15.04 4.05
CA ARG A 45 -7.52 -15.13 2.58
C ARG A 45 -7.82 -16.49 1.96
N ASP A 46 -8.85 -17.18 2.45
CA ASP A 46 -9.36 -18.38 1.76
C ASP A 46 -10.38 -17.96 0.68
N TYR A 47 -9.88 -17.77 -0.55
CA TYR A 47 -10.73 -17.43 -1.72
C TYR A 47 -11.57 -18.61 -2.22
N ASP A 48 -11.25 -19.84 -1.79
CA ASP A 48 -11.96 -21.06 -2.20
C ASP A 48 -13.09 -21.42 -1.22
N ALA A 49 -13.02 -20.95 0.04
CA ALA A 49 -14.06 -21.14 1.04
C ALA A 49 -15.42 -20.64 0.56
N GLU A 50 -16.45 -21.48 0.75
CA GLU A 50 -17.84 -21.09 0.52
C GLU A 50 -18.25 -20.06 1.57
N SER A 51 -18.51 -18.82 1.12
CA SER A 51 -18.97 -17.71 1.95
C SER A 51 -19.98 -16.86 1.17
N GLU A 52 -20.83 -16.10 1.88
CA GLU A 52 -21.77 -15.15 1.25
C GLU A 52 -21.06 -14.05 0.45
N ARG A 53 -19.74 -13.88 0.65
CA ARG A 53 -18.90 -12.87 -0.02
C ARG A 53 -18.20 -13.37 -1.26
N LYS A 54 -18.07 -14.70 -1.44
CA LYS A 54 -17.28 -15.31 -2.51
C LYS A 54 -17.62 -14.74 -3.88
N GLU A 55 -18.91 -14.67 -4.22
CA GLU A 55 -19.36 -14.13 -5.52
C GLU A 55 -18.94 -12.67 -5.73
N ARG A 56 -19.01 -11.85 -4.67
CA ARG A 56 -18.63 -10.43 -4.71
C ARG A 56 -17.12 -10.26 -4.91
N VAL A 57 -16.33 -11.01 -4.15
CA VAL A 57 -14.85 -10.99 -4.23
C VAL A 57 -14.39 -11.44 -5.62
N VAL A 58 -14.95 -12.55 -6.13
CA VAL A 58 -14.65 -13.06 -7.48
C VAL A 58 -15.00 -12.02 -8.56
N GLU A 59 -16.17 -11.40 -8.48
CA GLU A 59 -16.58 -10.38 -9.46
C GLU A 59 -15.68 -9.13 -9.39
N LEU A 60 -15.27 -8.71 -8.19
CA LEU A 60 -14.33 -7.60 -8.01
C LEU A 60 -12.99 -7.89 -8.68
N TYR A 61 -12.39 -9.06 -8.42
CA TYR A 61 -11.13 -9.46 -9.05
C TYR A 61 -11.29 -9.65 -10.56
N ARG A 62 -12.41 -10.20 -11.03
CA ARG A 62 -12.71 -10.30 -12.46
C ARG A 62 -12.73 -8.93 -13.13
N LEU A 63 -13.42 -7.96 -12.54
CA LEU A 63 -13.46 -6.59 -13.06
C LEU A 63 -12.09 -5.90 -12.98
N SER A 64 -11.35 -6.10 -11.89
CA SER A 64 -10.00 -5.57 -11.72
C SER A 64 -9.08 -6.10 -12.82
N HIS A 65 -8.98 -7.43 -12.97
CA HIS A 65 -8.11 -8.06 -13.96
C HIS A 65 -8.47 -7.73 -15.38
N ILE A 66 -9.72 -7.40 -15.70
CA ILE A 66 -10.12 -6.98 -17.05
C ILE A 66 -9.75 -5.52 -17.33
N ASN A 67 -9.93 -4.63 -16.36
CA ASN A 67 -9.93 -3.19 -16.58
C ASN A 67 -8.64 -2.47 -16.16
N GLN A 68 -7.85 -3.06 -15.27
CA GLN A 68 -6.52 -2.55 -14.91
C GLN A 68 -5.55 -2.80 -16.07
N THR A 69 -5.35 -1.77 -16.89
CA THR A 69 -4.36 -1.76 -17.99
C THR A 69 -3.27 -0.73 -17.72
N TYR A 70 -2.13 -0.90 -18.38
CA TYR A 70 -1.00 0.02 -18.30
C TYR A 70 -1.43 1.46 -18.62
N ASP A 71 -2.28 1.64 -19.64
CA ASP A 71 -2.80 2.95 -20.04
C ASP A 71 -3.83 3.50 -19.06
N PHE A 72 -4.70 2.66 -18.50
CA PHE A 72 -5.65 3.06 -17.46
C PHE A 72 -4.90 3.64 -16.25
N VAL A 73 -3.92 2.91 -15.72
CA VAL A 73 -3.19 3.34 -14.52
C VAL A 73 -2.38 4.60 -14.76
N LYS A 74 -1.76 4.76 -15.94
CA LYS A 74 -1.07 6.02 -16.27
C LYS A 74 -2.01 7.23 -16.21
N LYS A 75 -3.23 7.09 -16.74
CA LYS A 75 -4.26 8.14 -16.67
C LYS A 75 -4.72 8.40 -15.24
N MET A 76 -4.87 7.36 -14.43
CA MET A 76 -5.23 7.51 -13.02
C MET A 76 -4.14 8.27 -12.25
N ARG A 77 -2.87 7.89 -12.39
CA ARG A 77 -1.76 8.60 -11.76
C ARG A 77 -1.72 10.07 -12.18
N GLU A 78 -1.90 10.36 -13.46
CA GLU A 78 -1.97 11.75 -13.96
C GLU A 78 -3.13 12.51 -13.30
N ALA A 79 -4.34 11.94 -13.30
CA ALA A 79 -5.55 12.57 -12.78
C ALA A 79 -5.54 12.82 -11.26
N TYR A 80 -4.79 12.02 -10.51
CA TYR A 80 -4.73 12.10 -9.04
C TYR A 80 -3.42 12.69 -8.50
N SER A 81 -2.40 12.87 -9.33
CA SER A 81 -1.09 13.41 -8.90
C SER A 81 -1.14 14.84 -8.34
N SER A 82 -2.15 15.63 -8.73
CA SER A 82 -2.29 17.02 -8.27
C SER A 82 -2.87 17.16 -6.86
N LEU A 83 -3.43 16.08 -6.27
CA LEU A 83 -4.03 16.04 -4.93
C LEU A 83 -5.02 17.17 -4.63
N ASN A 84 -5.77 17.63 -5.63
CA ASN A 84 -6.64 18.80 -5.53
C ASN A 84 -8.11 18.47 -5.20
N ARG A 85 -8.35 17.35 -4.51
CA ARG A 85 -9.71 16.85 -4.22
C ARG A 85 -10.25 17.40 -2.91
N VAL A 86 -9.61 17.07 -1.80
CA VAL A 86 -10.01 17.46 -0.45
C VAL A 86 -8.76 17.66 0.40
N GLU A 87 -8.78 18.69 1.26
CA GLU A 87 -7.78 18.92 2.30
C GLU A 87 -8.37 18.49 3.64
N MET A 88 -7.67 17.59 4.35
CA MET A 88 -8.08 17.09 5.66
C MET A 88 -6.86 16.55 6.42
N SER A 89 -6.96 16.45 7.74
CA SER A 89 -5.99 15.74 8.56
C SER A 89 -6.09 14.22 8.39
N ILE A 90 -5.03 13.50 8.76
CA ILE A 90 -5.02 12.02 8.77
C ILE A 90 -6.18 11.47 9.61
N TRP A 91 -6.45 12.07 10.78
CA TRP A 91 -7.50 11.55 11.65
C TRP A 91 -8.91 11.81 11.11
N GLU A 92 -9.15 12.96 10.49
CA GLU A 92 -10.41 13.20 9.77
C GLU A 92 -10.61 12.19 8.64
N CYS A 93 -9.52 11.79 7.94
CA CYS A 93 -9.55 10.73 6.94
C CYS A 93 -9.93 9.36 7.55
N CYS A 94 -9.35 9.00 8.70
CA CYS A 94 -9.74 7.80 9.44
C CYS A 94 -11.23 7.79 9.81
N GLU A 95 -11.76 8.91 10.28
CA GLU A 95 -13.17 9.05 10.66
C GLU A 95 -14.10 9.00 9.43
N LEU A 96 -13.67 9.57 8.31
CA LEU A 96 -14.41 9.58 7.05
C LEU A 96 -14.59 8.18 6.46
N LEU A 97 -13.62 7.29 6.65
CA LEU A 97 -13.69 5.91 6.15
C LEU A 97 -14.62 4.98 6.94
N ASN A 98 -15.22 5.45 8.04
CA ASN A 98 -16.23 4.66 8.76
C ASN A 98 -17.44 4.28 7.90
N GLU A 99 -17.72 5.05 6.85
CA GLU A 99 -18.83 4.82 5.92
C GLU A 99 -18.46 3.88 4.75
N VAL A 100 -17.23 3.35 4.73
CA VAL A 100 -16.70 2.51 3.65
C VAL A 100 -16.61 1.05 4.09
N VAL A 101 -17.13 0.15 3.25
CA VAL A 101 -16.98 -1.30 3.36
C VAL A 101 -16.17 -1.82 2.18
N ASP A 102 -15.11 -2.58 2.45
CA ASP A 102 -14.24 -3.18 1.44
C ASP A 102 -14.84 -4.48 0.89
N ASP A 103 -15.18 -4.49 -0.40
CA ASP A 103 -15.81 -5.64 -1.07
C ASP A 103 -14.81 -6.72 -1.52
N SER A 104 -13.50 -6.43 -1.52
CA SER A 104 -12.44 -7.39 -1.89
C SER A 104 -12.09 -8.33 -0.75
N ASP A 105 -12.56 -7.99 0.43
CA ASP A 105 -12.20 -8.59 1.69
C ASP A 105 -13.10 -9.80 2.02
N PRO A 106 -12.55 -11.03 2.06
CA PRO A 106 -13.34 -12.23 2.34
C PRO A 106 -13.74 -12.38 3.81
N ASP A 107 -13.19 -11.57 4.73
CA ASP A 107 -13.09 -11.98 6.13
C ASP A 107 -14.01 -11.23 7.12
N LEU A 108 -14.19 -9.90 7.05
CA LEU A 108 -14.98 -9.14 8.06
C LEU A 108 -15.70 -7.89 7.50
N ASP A 109 -16.88 -7.54 8.06
CA ASP A 109 -17.68 -6.30 7.80
C ASP A 109 -17.45 -5.28 8.93
N GLU A 110 -16.20 -4.98 9.25
CA GLU A 110 -15.89 -3.97 10.26
C GLU A 110 -15.72 -2.58 9.62
N PRO A 111 -16.12 -1.50 10.31
CA PRO A 111 -15.80 -0.15 9.85
C PRO A 111 -14.30 -0.02 9.62
N GLN A 112 -13.90 0.61 8.52
CA GLN A 112 -12.50 0.67 8.10
C GLN A 112 -11.56 1.20 9.21
N ILE A 113 -12.01 2.14 10.06
CA ILE A 113 -11.19 2.63 11.19
C ILE A 113 -10.78 1.53 12.16
N GLN A 114 -11.60 0.49 12.35
CA GLN A 114 -11.27 -0.63 13.22
C GLN A 114 -10.12 -1.44 12.64
N HIS A 115 -10.15 -1.70 11.33
CA HIS A 115 -9.04 -2.36 10.63
C HIS A 115 -7.73 -1.55 10.73
N LEU A 116 -7.80 -0.23 10.52
CA LEU A 116 -6.62 0.65 10.66
C LEU A 116 -6.02 0.56 12.07
N LEU A 117 -6.87 0.64 13.10
CA LEU A 117 -6.45 0.61 14.50
C LEU A 117 -6.00 -0.79 14.95
N GLN A 118 -6.63 -1.86 14.47
CA GLN A 118 -6.21 -3.23 14.74
C GLN A 118 -4.81 -3.49 14.19
N SER A 119 -4.57 -3.08 12.94
CA SER A 119 -3.27 -3.17 12.30
C SER A 119 -2.23 -2.36 13.07
N ALA A 120 -2.54 -1.11 13.40
CA ALA A 120 -1.61 -0.24 14.13
C ALA A 120 -1.32 -0.73 15.57
N GLU A 121 -2.31 -1.21 16.31
CA GLU A 121 -2.12 -1.72 17.67
C GLU A 121 -1.42 -3.09 17.69
N ALA A 122 -1.62 -3.93 16.66
CA ALA A 122 -0.88 -5.18 16.50
C ALA A 122 0.62 -4.88 16.28
N VAL A 123 0.92 -3.99 15.34
CA VAL A 123 2.31 -3.54 15.11
C VAL A 123 2.88 -2.90 16.37
N ARG A 124 2.13 -2.06 17.07
CA ARG A 124 2.57 -1.42 18.31
C ARG A 124 2.89 -2.42 19.42
N LYS A 125 2.14 -3.52 19.50
CA LYS A 125 2.41 -4.59 20.46
C LYS A 125 3.71 -5.32 20.15
N ASP A 126 3.95 -5.62 18.87
CA ASP A 126 5.09 -6.43 18.45
C ASP A 126 6.38 -5.61 18.29
N TYR A 127 6.26 -4.32 17.98
CA TYR A 127 7.37 -3.39 17.73
C TYR A 127 7.24 -2.08 18.51
N PRO A 128 7.13 -2.11 19.86
CA PRO A 128 6.71 -0.96 20.68
C PRO A 128 7.56 0.30 20.55
N ASP A 129 8.81 0.19 20.13
CA ASP A 129 9.74 1.31 19.97
C ASP A 129 9.76 1.89 18.54
N GLN A 130 8.92 1.39 17.62
CA GLN A 130 8.90 1.78 16.20
C GLN A 130 7.67 2.66 15.88
N ASP A 131 7.59 3.84 16.51
CA ASP A 131 6.48 4.82 16.32
C ASP A 131 6.11 5.06 14.84
N TRP A 132 7.11 5.16 13.95
CA TRP A 132 6.88 5.38 12.51
C TRP A 132 6.12 4.21 11.87
N LEU A 133 6.35 2.98 12.33
CA LEU A 133 5.71 1.78 11.82
C LEU A 133 4.26 1.68 12.31
N HIS A 134 3.99 2.12 13.54
CA HIS A 134 2.61 2.21 14.06
C HIS A 134 1.78 3.18 13.22
N LEU A 135 2.35 4.35 12.90
CA LEU A 135 1.69 5.32 12.03
C LEU A 135 1.55 4.79 10.60
N THR A 136 2.57 4.11 10.07
CA THR A 136 2.50 3.46 8.75
C THR A 136 1.32 2.49 8.68
N ALA A 137 1.16 1.65 9.70
CA ALA A 137 0.03 0.73 9.81
C ALA A 137 -1.32 1.43 10.01
N LEU A 138 -1.36 2.59 10.68
CA LEU A 138 -2.60 3.37 10.77
C LEU A 138 -3.03 3.93 9.41
N ILE A 139 -2.09 4.36 8.57
CA ILE A 139 -2.40 5.12 7.35
C ILE A 139 -2.46 4.28 6.07
N HIS A 140 -2.03 3.02 6.10
CA HIS A 140 -1.83 2.19 4.89
C HIS A 140 -3.04 2.18 3.95
N ASP A 141 -4.24 2.04 4.52
CA ASP A 141 -5.49 1.89 3.79
C ASP A 141 -6.27 3.20 3.60
N LEU A 142 -5.71 4.35 3.98
CA LEU A 142 -6.41 5.63 3.87
C LEU A 142 -6.74 6.01 2.43
N GLY A 143 -6.08 5.39 1.44
CA GLY A 143 -6.38 5.62 0.04
C GLY A 143 -7.74 5.09 -0.41
N LYS A 144 -8.42 4.31 0.43
CA LYS A 144 -9.81 3.88 0.19
C LYS A 144 -10.80 5.04 0.11
N VAL A 145 -10.39 6.27 0.48
CA VAL A 145 -11.18 7.49 0.25
C VAL A 145 -11.54 7.70 -1.22
N LEU A 146 -10.80 7.10 -2.16
CA LEU A 146 -11.12 7.11 -3.59
C LEU A 146 -12.53 6.57 -3.91
N LEU A 147 -13.11 5.74 -3.04
CA LEU A 147 -14.49 5.25 -3.15
C LEU A 147 -15.54 6.33 -2.89
N LEU A 148 -15.16 7.43 -2.23
CA LEU A 148 -16.08 8.49 -1.85
C LEU A 148 -16.30 9.47 -3.01
N PRO A 149 -17.52 9.98 -3.20
CA PRO A 149 -17.82 10.93 -4.28
C PRO A 149 -16.93 12.18 -4.31
N SER A 150 -16.49 12.66 -3.15
CA SER A 150 -15.60 13.82 -3.01
C SER A 150 -14.19 13.58 -3.58
N PHE A 151 -13.76 12.32 -3.65
CA PHE A 151 -12.46 11.93 -4.21
C PHE A 151 -12.55 11.39 -5.62
N GLY A 152 -13.74 10.99 -6.07
CA GLY A 152 -13.98 10.53 -7.44
C GLY A 152 -15.06 9.47 -7.55
N GLY A 153 -15.43 8.82 -6.44
CA GLY A 153 -16.43 7.76 -6.43
C GLY A 153 -16.03 6.58 -7.30
N LEU A 154 -14.75 6.18 -7.24
CA LEU A 154 -14.23 5.11 -8.07
C LEU A 154 -14.89 3.77 -7.72
N PRO A 155 -15.04 2.86 -8.69
CA PRO A 155 -15.52 1.52 -8.39
C PRO A 155 -14.50 0.75 -7.53
N GLN A 156 -14.98 -0.16 -6.68
CA GLN A 156 -14.14 -0.95 -5.75
C GLN A 156 -12.93 -1.61 -6.44
N TRP A 157 -13.12 -2.20 -7.63
CA TRP A 157 -12.03 -2.86 -8.38
C TRP A 157 -10.86 -1.93 -8.75
N ALA A 158 -11.08 -0.61 -8.74
CA ALA A 158 -10.07 0.41 -9.02
C ALA A 158 -9.50 1.06 -7.74
N VAL A 159 -9.81 0.51 -6.56
CA VAL A 159 -9.37 1.06 -5.27
C VAL A 159 -8.82 -0.02 -4.33
N VAL A 160 -9.49 -1.16 -4.20
CA VAL A 160 -9.17 -2.22 -3.24
C VAL A 160 -8.71 -3.51 -3.93
N GLY A 161 -8.23 -4.46 -3.13
CA GLY A 161 -7.80 -5.79 -3.57
C GLY A 161 -6.30 -5.88 -3.87
N ASP A 162 -5.83 -7.12 -4.03
CA ASP A 162 -4.42 -7.42 -4.28
C ASP A 162 -3.90 -6.70 -5.54
N THR A 163 -2.69 -6.14 -5.45
CA THR A 163 -2.06 -5.41 -6.55
C THR A 163 -1.12 -6.28 -7.38
N PHE A 164 -0.95 -5.93 -8.65
CA PHE A 164 -0.08 -6.67 -9.58
C PHE A 164 0.68 -5.73 -10.53
N PRO A 165 1.88 -6.12 -11.02
CA PRO A 165 2.61 -5.35 -12.02
C PRO A 165 1.84 -5.24 -13.35
N LEU A 166 1.88 -4.07 -13.97
CA LEU A 166 1.35 -3.81 -15.32
C LEU A 166 2.47 -3.55 -16.30
N GLY A 167 2.20 -3.67 -17.60
CA GLY A 167 3.20 -3.38 -18.65
C GLY A 167 4.24 -4.49 -18.83
N CYS A 168 4.06 -5.63 -18.16
CA CYS A 168 4.74 -6.92 -18.37
C CYS A 168 3.71 -8.05 -18.25
N ALA A 169 4.11 -9.28 -18.61
CA ALA A 169 3.21 -10.42 -18.59
C ALA A 169 2.67 -10.66 -17.18
N PHE A 170 1.37 -10.94 -17.06
CA PHE A 170 0.74 -11.28 -15.80
C PHE A 170 1.29 -12.62 -15.28
N ASP A 171 1.59 -12.68 -13.99
CA ASP A 171 2.11 -13.89 -13.33
C ASP A 171 0.96 -14.82 -12.89
N PRO A 172 1.04 -16.15 -13.13
CA PRO A 172 0.05 -17.12 -12.67
C PRO A 172 -0.19 -17.16 -11.16
N SER A 173 0.70 -16.59 -10.33
CA SER A 173 0.52 -16.50 -8.89
C SER A 173 -0.50 -15.45 -8.45
N VAL A 174 -0.91 -14.54 -9.35
CA VAL A 174 -1.94 -13.54 -9.03
C VAL A 174 -3.28 -14.25 -8.84
N VAL A 175 -3.99 -13.91 -7.75
CA VAL A 175 -5.31 -14.45 -7.42
C VAL A 175 -6.24 -14.34 -8.64
N HIS A 176 -7.05 -15.36 -8.93
CA HIS A 176 -7.97 -15.39 -10.10
C HIS A 176 -7.32 -15.02 -11.45
N TYR A 177 -6.11 -15.51 -11.69
CA TYR A 177 -5.31 -15.28 -12.90
C TYR A 177 -6.08 -15.49 -14.22
N GLU A 178 -7.00 -16.46 -14.25
CA GLU A 178 -7.78 -16.82 -15.44
C GLU A 178 -8.58 -15.64 -16.04
N HIS A 179 -8.90 -14.64 -15.24
CA HIS A 179 -9.63 -13.44 -15.69
C HIS A 179 -8.79 -12.51 -16.57
N PHE A 180 -7.46 -12.57 -16.48
CA PHE A 180 -6.57 -11.77 -17.34
C PHE A 180 -6.69 -12.10 -18.82
N LYS A 181 -7.23 -13.27 -19.19
CA LYS A 181 -7.48 -13.63 -20.60
C LYS A 181 -8.35 -12.61 -21.33
N SER A 182 -9.18 -11.88 -20.61
CA SER A 182 -10.05 -10.82 -21.14
C SER A 182 -9.45 -9.41 -21.03
N ASN A 183 -8.27 -9.26 -20.43
CA ASN A 183 -7.54 -7.99 -20.37
C ASN A 183 -6.90 -7.68 -21.74
N PRO A 184 -7.05 -6.47 -22.28
CA PRO A 184 -6.37 -6.05 -23.51
C PRO A 184 -4.84 -6.23 -23.47
N ASP A 185 -4.20 -5.98 -22.33
CA ASP A 185 -2.75 -6.07 -22.15
C ASP A 185 -2.24 -7.52 -22.19
N HIS A 186 -3.10 -8.51 -21.91
CA HIS A 186 -2.73 -9.93 -21.95
C HIS A 186 -2.34 -10.41 -23.34
N SER A 187 -2.81 -9.76 -24.40
CA SER A 187 -2.44 -10.09 -25.78
C SER A 187 -1.58 -9.00 -26.44
N HIS A 188 -1.23 -7.95 -25.69
CA HIS A 188 -0.50 -6.82 -26.23
C HIS A 188 0.98 -7.19 -26.46
N PRO A 189 1.55 -6.97 -27.67
CA PRO A 189 2.89 -7.46 -28.01
C PRO A 189 4.00 -6.88 -27.13
N THR A 190 3.83 -5.67 -26.61
CA THR A 190 4.78 -5.04 -25.69
C THR A 190 4.57 -5.50 -24.25
N TYR A 191 3.33 -5.70 -23.81
CA TYR A 191 3.03 -5.92 -22.39
C TYR A 191 2.96 -7.40 -22.04
N ASN A 192 2.72 -8.30 -23.00
CA ASN A 192 2.68 -9.75 -22.76
C ASN A 192 4.06 -10.43 -22.90
N THR A 193 5.13 -9.77 -22.46
CA THR A 193 6.47 -10.38 -22.38
C THR A 193 6.97 -10.32 -20.95
N LYS A 194 7.93 -11.19 -20.58
CA LYS A 194 8.44 -11.31 -19.21
C LYS A 194 8.82 -9.97 -18.57
N LEU A 195 9.50 -9.10 -19.31
CA LEU A 195 9.92 -7.78 -18.82
C LEU A 195 9.03 -6.65 -19.36
N GLY A 196 8.38 -6.85 -20.51
CA GLY A 196 7.57 -5.85 -21.17
C GLY A 196 8.28 -4.50 -21.32
N VAL A 197 7.79 -3.46 -20.67
CA VAL A 197 8.38 -2.11 -20.68
C VAL A 197 9.57 -1.93 -19.73
N TYR A 198 9.86 -2.92 -18.89
CA TYR A 198 10.87 -2.83 -17.84
C TYR A 198 12.23 -3.38 -18.25
N LYS A 199 13.23 -3.08 -17.42
CA LYS A 199 14.57 -3.66 -17.50
C LYS A 199 14.78 -4.60 -16.33
N GLU A 200 15.57 -5.64 -16.53
CA GLU A 200 15.99 -6.51 -15.43
C GLU A 200 16.73 -5.69 -14.36
N GLY A 201 16.40 -5.94 -13.09
CA GLY A 201 16.98 -5.21 -11.96
C GLY A 201 16.56 -3.73 -11.88
N CYS A 202 15.45 -3.31 -12.50
CA CYS A 202 15.02 -1.90 -12.45
C CYS A 202 14.50 -1.43 -11.08
N GLY A 203 14.32 -2.31 -10.10
CA GLY A 203 13.77 -1.97 -8.79
C GLY A 203 12.25 -1.82 -8.79
N LEU A 204 11.59 -2.24 -7.70
CA LEU A 204 10.14 -2.24 -7.57
C LEU A 204 9.53 -0.83 -7.57
N GLU A 205 10.31 0.19 -7.22
CA GLU A 205 9.93 1.58 -7.25
C GLU A 205 9.63 2.10 -8.67
N ASN A 206 10.25 1.47 -9.67
CA ASN A 206 10.11 1.80 -11.09
C ASN A 206 9.06 0.93 -11.81
N ILE A 207 8.43 -0.01 -11.09
CA ILE A 207 7.32 -0.81 -11.60
C ILE A 207 6.00 -0.06 -11.42
N LEU A 208 5.22 0.01 -12.49
CA LEU A 208 3.84 0.46 -12.46
C LEU A 208 2.96 -0.70 -11.96
N MET A 209 2.37 -0.53 -10.79
CA MET A 209 1.41 -1.48 -10.22
C MET A 209 0.00 -1.12 -10.69
N SER A 210 -0.95 -2.05 -10.59
CA SER A 210 -2.37 -1.76 -10.68
C SER A 210 -2.75 -0.58 -9.77
N TRP A 211 -3.69 0.25 -10.22
CA TRP A 211 -4.11 1.45 -9.47
C TRP A 211 -5.01 1.06 -8.31
N GLY A 212 -4.78 1.66 -7.15
CA GLY A 212 -5.56 1.42 -5.94
C GLY A 212 -5.17 2.35 -4.80
N HIS A 213 -5.63 2.04 -3.58
CA HIS A 213 -5.35 2.82 -2.39
C HIS A 213 -3.85 2.94 -2.09
N ASP A 214 -3.07 1.89 -2.38
CA ASP A 214 -1.61 1.83 -2.14
C ASP A 214 -0.86 2.93 -2.89
N ASP A 215 -1.07 2.97 -4.21
CA ASP A 215 -0.36 3.91 -5.07
C ASP A 215 -0.84 5.35 -4.84
N TYR A 216 -2.13 5.51 -4.51
CA TYR A 216 -2.67 6.81 -4.13
C TYR A 216 -2.09 7.30 -2.79
N MET A 217 -2.02 6.47 -1.75
CA MET A 217 -1.41 6.85 -0.48
C MET A 217 0.08 7.13 -0.61
N TYR A 218 0.78 6.39 -1.45
CA TYR A 218 2.17 6.71 -1.81
C TYR A 218 2.29 8.10 -2.45
N LEU A 219 1.40 8.45 -3.39
CA LEU A 219 1.36 9.80 -3.98
C LEU A 219 1.05 10.87 -2.92
N VAL A 220 0.04 10.65 -2.08
CA VAL A 220 -0.33 11.55 -0.97
C VAL A 220 0.87 11.81 -0.06
N ALA A 221 1.55 10.76 0.39
CA ALA A 221 2.69 10.88 1.30
C ALA A 221 3.88 11.59 0.63
N LYS A 222 4.14 11.30 -0.65
CA LYS A 222 5.23 11.90 -1.42
C LYS A 222 5.01 13.38 -1.67
N GLU A 223 3.85 13.77 -2.18
CA GLU A 223 3.57 15.16 -2.57
C GLU A 223 3.38 16.07 -1.35
N ASN A 224 2.86 15.54 -0.23
CA ASN A 224 2.86 16.23 1.06
C ASN A 224 4.22 16.27 1.76
N LYS A 225 5.26 15.67 1.15
CA LYS A 225 6.65 15.69 1.64
C LYS A 225 6.77 15.12 3.04
N THR A 226 6.23 13.92 3.22
CA THR A 226 6.26 13.24 4.52
C THR A 226 7.67 13.09 5.08
N THR A 227 7.80 13.15 6.40
CA THR A 227 9.03 12.81 7.12
C THR A 227 9.11 11.34 7.52
N LEU A 228 8.13 10.51 7.13
CA LEU A 228 8.22 9.06 7.31
C LEU A 228 9.42 8.48 6.53
N PRO A 229 10.05 7.41 7.05
CA PRO A 229 11.18 6.79 6.38
C PRO A 229 10.77 6.15 5.04
N SER A 230 11.73 5.95 4.14
CA SER A 230 11.50 5.28 2.84
C SER A 230 10.88 3.89 3.00
N ALA A 231 11.19 3.18 4.09
CA ALA A 231 10.57 1.90 4.44
C ALA A 231 9.05 2.01 4.62
N ALA A 232 8.55 3.09 5.22
CA ALA A 232 7.11 3.31 5.37
C ALA A 232 6.42 3.49 4.01
N LEU A 233 7.02 4.30 3.13
CA LEU A 233 6.50 4.51 1.77
C LEU A 233 6.52 3.22 0.95
N PHE A 234 7.51 2.37 1.17
CA PHE A 234 7.58 1.06 0.54
C PHE A 234 6.47 0.14 1.04
N ILE A 235 6.24 0.10 2.36
CA ILE A 235 5.16 -0.67 2.99
C ILE A 235 3.80 -0.25 2.41
N ILE A 236 3.48 1.04 2.47
CA ILE A 236 2.19 1.59 1.98
C ILE A 236 1.97 1.31 0.49
N ARG A 237 3.02 1.35 -0.34
CA ARG A 237 2.88 1.20 -1.79
C ARG A 237 2.77 -0.26 -2.25
N LYS A 238 3.31 -1.20 -1.49
CA LYS A 238 3.62 -2.55 -1.99
C LYS A 238 3.03 -3.69 -1.19
N TYR A 239 2.53 -3.43 0.01
CA TYR A 239 1.92 -4.46 0.84
C TYR A 239 0.53 -4.03 1.25
N ASP A 240 -0.44 -4.87 0.88
CA ASP A 240 -1.71 -4.91 1.57
C ASP A 240 -1.47 -5.50 2.97
N LEU A 241 -1.49 -4.64 4.00
CA LEU A 241 -1.27 -5.03 5.39
C LEU A 241 -2.51 -5.72 5.94
N TYR A 242 -2.57 -7.01 5.69
CA TYR A 242 -3.72 -7.83 6.04
C TYR A 242 -3.65 -8.35 7.49
N SER A 243 -3.88 -7.49 8.47
CA SER A 243 -3.97 -7.87 9.89
C SER A 243 -5.37 -7.64 10.46
N LYS A 244 -6.21 -8.68 10.37
CA LYS A 244 -7.57 -8.66 10.90
C LYS A 244 -7.69 -9.23 12.30
N SER A 245 -8.54 -8.61 13.10
CA SER A 245 -8.94 -9.14 14.40
C SER A 245 -10.46 -9.01 14.55
N THR A 246 -11.09 -9.90 15.31
CA THR A 246 -12.48 -9.70 15.75
C THR A 246 -12.55 -8.83 17.01
N VAL A 247 -11.40 -8.42 17.56
CA VAL A 247 -11.32 -7.60 18.76
C VAL A 247 -11.34 -6.14 18.33
N ARG A 248 -12.41 -5.43 18.70
CA ARG A 248 -12.53 -4.00 18.46
C ARG A 248 -11.59 -3.20 19.36
N VAL A 249 -10.98 -2.18 18.78
CA VAL A 249 -10.15 -1.22 19.48
C VAL A 249 -11.01 -0.07 20.00
N ASP A 250 -10.83 0.28 21.26
CA ASP A 250 -11.43 1.47 21.88
C ASP A 250 -10.78 2.74 21.29
N VAL A 251 -11.48 3.35 20.35
CA VAL A 251 -11.00 4.50 19.56
C VAL A 251 -10.64 5.67 20.47
N ASP A 252 -11.49 6.02 21.43
CA ASP A 252 -11.28 7.17 22.31
C ASP A 252 -10.05 7.00 23.19
N LYS A 253 -9.77 5.75 23.60
CA LYS A 253 -8.59 5.42 24.40
C LYS A 253 -7.28 5.56 23.62
N VAL A 254 -7.27 5.20 22.33
CA VAL A 254 -6.03 5.18 21.53
C VAL A 254 -5.83 6.44 20.69
N LYS A 255 -6.90 7.18 20.37
CA LYS A 255 -6.86 8.42 19.58
C LYS A 255 -5.78 9.40 20.04
N PRO A 256 -5.61 9.72 21.34
CA PRO A 256 -4.57 10.66 21.78
C PRO A 256 -3.14 10.21 21.39
N TYR A 257 -2.88 8.90 21.42
CA TYR A 257 -1.59 8.36 21.02
C TYR A 257 -1.34 8.58 19.53
N TYR A 258 -2.29 8.22 18.67
CA TYR A 258 -2.14 8.34 17.23
C TYR A 258 -2.12 9.79 16.74
N ILE A 259 -2.92 10.68 17.34
CA ILE A 259 -2.81 12.13 17.10
C ILE A 259 -1.38 12.62 17.41
N SER A 260 -0.78 12.18 18.52
CA SER A 260 0.59 12.57 18.85
C SER A 260 1.64 12.06 17.85
N LEU A 261 1.37 10.94 17.15
CA LEU A 261 2.25 10.45 16.08
C LEU A 261 2.07 11.25 14.80
N ILE A 262 0.83 11.58 14.45
CA ILE A 262 0.50 12.43 13.29
C ILE A 262 1.20 13.79 13.43
N GLU A 263 1.16 14.41 14.61
CA GLU A 263 1.81 15.70 14.87
C GLU A 263 3.36 15.66 14.78
N LYS A 264 3.99 14.49 14.97
CA LYS A 264 5.45 14.33 14.80
C LYS A 264 5.88 14.27 13.34
N VAL A 265 4.96 13.94 12.43
CA VAL A 265 5.26 13.74 11.02
C VAL A 265 4.76 14.94 10.25
N LYS A 266 5.60 15.49 9.37
CA LYS A 266 5.12 16.49 8.42
C LYS A 266 4.22 15.77 7.42
N THR A 267 3.00 16.24 7.25
CA THR A 267 2.02 15.71 6.30
C THR A 267 1.34 16.83 5.55
#